data_AF-A0A1M4XEI5-F1
#
_entry.id   AF-A0A1M4XEI5-F1
#
_cell.length_a   1.000
_cell.length_b   1.000
_cell.length_c   1.000
_cell.angle_alpha   90.00
_cell.angle_beta   90.00
_cell.angle_gamma   90.00
#
_symmetry.space_group_name_H-M   'P 1'
#
loop_
_entity.id
_entity.type
_entity.pdbx_description
1 polymer ?
#
loop_
_entity_poly.entity_id
_entity_poly.type
_entity_poly.pdbx_seq_one_letter_code
_entity_poly.pdbx_strand_id
1 'polypeptide(L)'
;MEKMDSKKLLFVSLMIFSMFFGAGNLIFPPQLGQLSGTNMIISMGGFLISAVGLPILAIAVVAKAGGLHILASRVHPKFAFAFTVLIYLSIGPFLGIPRAASLAFEMGISPFLSNTVGESSLPLFIYTLVYFGIAYWLCMSPSKLVDRFGKVLTPVLLVLIASIFVFSLFKPIGVFVAPIGDYAQFPLLKGFLDGYMTMDAIAALNFGIVISIVLKEMGVTEEKNLCQIQ
;
A
#
# COMPACT_ATOMS: atom_id res chain seq x y z
N MET A 1 8.81 4.85 -31.30
CA MET A 1 9.35 4.24 -30.06
C MET A 1 10.49 5.11 -29.53
N GLU A 2 10.19 6.16 -28.76
CA GLU A 2 11.20 6.65 -27.81
C GLU A 2 11.25 5.61 -26.68
N LYS A 3 12.30 4.78 -26.68
CA LYS A 3 12.55 3.84 -25.60
C LYS A 3 12.70 4.66 -24.32
N MET A 4 11.77 4.49 -23.38
CA MET A 4 11.86 5.13 -22.08
C MET A 4 13.23 4.81 -21.47
N ASP A 5 14.03 5.84 -21.20
CA ASP A 5 15.37 5.72 -20.60
C ASP A 5 15.27 4.80 -19.36
N SER A 6 16.12 3.77 -19.27
CA SER A 6 16.04 2.75 -18.22
C SER A 6 16.12 3.36 -16.82
N LYS A 7 16.78 4.51 -16.69
CA LYS A 7 16.82 5.27 -15.43
C LYS A 7 15.48 5.88 -15.07
N LYS A 8 14.74 6.42 -16.05
CA LYS A 8 13.38 6.95 -15.86
C LYS A 8 12.40 5.83 -15.51
N LEU A 9 12.50 4.68 -16.18
CA LEU A 9 11.69 3.51 -15.87
C LEU A 9 11.91 3.04 -14.43
N LEU A 10 13.17 2.89 -14.03
CA LEU A 10 13.52 2.50 -12.66
C LEU A 10 12.97 3.51 -11.64
N PHE A 11 13.09 4.81 -11.90
CA PHE A 11 12.56 5.85 -11.02
C PHE A 11 11.04 5.77 -10.87
N VAL A 12 10.30 5.58 -11.98
CA VAL A 12 8.84 5.43 -11.96
C VAL A 12 8.43 4.17 -11.20
N SER A 13 9.09 3.04 -11.46
CA SER A 13 8.82 1.79 -10.74
C SER A 13 9.07 1.93 -9.24
N LEU A 14 10.16 2.58 -8.85
CA LEU A 14 10.48 2.85 -7.44
C LEU A 14 9.48 3.81 -6.79
N MET A 15 9.03 4.85 -7.51
CA MET A 15 8.02 5.78 -7.03
C MET A 15 6.69 5.07 -6.81
N ILE A 16 6.20 4.31 -7.81
CA ILE A 16 4.95 3.53 -7.71
C ILE A 16 5.07 2.51 -6.57
N PHE A 17 6.18 1.78 -6.49
CA PHE A 17 6.46 0.88 -5.39
C PHE A 17 6.38 1.60 -4.05
N SER A 18 7.02 2.76 -3.90
CA SER A 18 7.00 3.52 -2.65
C SER A 18 5.63 4.09 -2.28
N MET A 19 4.76 4.37 -3.27
CA MET A 19 3.40 4.85 -3.03
C MET A 19 2.48 3.74 -2.51
N PHE A 20 2.68 2.50 -2.96
CA PHE A 20 1.89 1.34 -2.54
C PHE A 20 2.53 0.57 -1.37
N PHE A 21 3.84 0.61 -1.21
CA PHE A 21 4.53 -0.08 -0.12
C PHE A 21 4.37 0.70 1.20
N GLY A 22 3.21 0.51 1.84
CA GLY A 22 2.86 1.08 3.14
C GLY A 22 2.96 0.09 4.31
N ALA A 23 2.45 0.51 5.47
CA ALA A 23 2.46 -0.29 6.70
C ALA A 23 1.77 -1.66 6.54
N GLY A 24 0.68 -1.74 5.75
CA GLY A 24 0.01 -3.00 5.47
C GLY A 24 0.93 -4.02 4.79
N ASN A 25 1.69 -3.59 3.78
CA ASN A 25 2.63 -4.45 3.05
C ASN A 25 3.86 -4.86 3.87
N LEU A 26 4.12 -4.18 4.98
CA LEU A 26 5.19 -4.55 5.92
C LEU A 26 4.71 -5.52 7.01
N ILE A 27 3.43 -5.46 7.40
CA ILE A 27 2.88 -6.21 8.54
C ILE A 27 2.20 -7.50 8.09
N PHE A 28 1.35 -7.44 7.06
CA PHE A 28 0.53 -8.60 6.67
C PHE A 28 1.36 -9.77 6.13
N PRO A 29 2.39 -9.59 5.29
CA PRO A 29 3.14 -10.74 4.75
C PRO A 29 3.90 -11.54 5.82
N PRO A 30 4.64 -10.92 6.77
CA PRO A 30 5.24 -11.66 7.88
C PRO A 30 4.20 -12.38 8.76
N GLN A 31 3.08 -11.71 9.07
CA GLN A 31 2.01 -12.30 9.87
C GLN A 31 1.36 -13.50 9.15
N LEU A 32 1.07 -13.36 7.86
CA LEU A 32 0.58 -14.44 7.02
C LEU A 32 1.58 -15.60 7.00
N GLY A 33 2.87 -15.32 6.77
CA GLY A 33 3.91 -16.35 6.76
C GLY A 33 4.00 -17.12 8.08
N GLN A 34 3.91 -16.41 9.20
CA GLN A 34 3.97 -17.02 10.54
C GLN A 34 2.73 -17.86 10.86
N LEU A 35 1.53 -17.38 10.53
CA LEU A 35 0.27 -18.03 10.93
C LEU A 35 -0.19 -19.11 9.95
N SER A 36 0.18 -19.01 8.67
CA SER A 36 -0.20 -19.99 7.65
C SER A 36 0.68 -21.22 7.63
N GLY A 37 1.88 -21.18 8.21
CA GLY A 37 2.71 -22.36 8.40
C GLY A 37 2.90 -23.15 7.09
N THR A 38 2.56 -24.44 7.10
CA THR A 38 2.64 -25.30 5.88
C THR A 38 1.76 -24.84 4.72
N ASN A 39 0.72 -24.04 4.95
CA ASN A 39 -0.18 -23.49 3.92
C ASN A 39 0.31 -22.16 3.31
N MET A 40 1.52 -21.71 3.66
CA MET A 40 2.07 -20.41 3.24
C MET A 40 1.92 -20.11 1.75
N ILE A 41 2.26 -21.05 0.87
CA ILE A 41 2.21 -20.82 -0.58
C ILE A 41 0.77 -20.51 -1.04
N ILE A 42 -0.21 -21.25 -0.52
CA ILE A 42 -1.62 -21.06 -0.87
C ILE A 42 -2.14 -19.71 -0.35
N SER A 43 -1.83 -19.39 0.91
CA SER A 43 -2.22 -18.10 1.51
C SER A 43 -1.56 -16.92 0.81
N MET A 44 -0.28 -17.05 0.45
CA MET A 44 0.45 -16.04 -0.33
C MET A 44 -0.17 -15.84 -1.70
N GLY A 45 -0.63 -16.90 -2.37
CA GLY A 45 -1.38 -16.79 -3.62
C GLY A 45 -2.62 -15.93 -3.48
N GLY A 46 -3.42 -16.16 -2.44
CA GLY A 46 -4.60 -15.34 -2.13
C GLY A 46 -4.22 -13.87 -1.87
N PHE A 47 -3.19 -13.64 -1.06
CA PHE A 47 -2.67 -12.32 -0.75
C PHE A 47 -2.24 -11.55 -2.00
N LEU A 48 -1.50 -12.18 -2.91
CA LEU A 48 -1.02 -11.53 -4.13
C LEU A 48 -2.16 -11.16 -5.08
N ILE A 49 -3.21 -11.98 -5.17
CA ILE A 49 -4.39 -11.68 -6.01
C ILE A 49 -5.03 -10.36 -5.56
N SER A 50 -5.22 -10.15 -4.26
CA SER A 50 -5.86 -8.94 -3.75
C SER A 50 -4.89 -7.76 -3.55
N ALA A 51 -3.71 -7.98 -2.98
CA ALA A 51 -2.74 -6.93 -2.66
C ALA A 51 -2.01 -6.38 -3.89
N VAL A 52 -1.90 -7.16 -4.98
CA VAL A 52 -1.19 -6.73 -6.20
C VAL A 52 -2.14 -6.71 -7.40
N GLY A 53 -2.93 -7.77 -7.58
CA GLY A 53 -3.85 -7.89 -8.71
C GLY A 53 -4.90 -6.78 -8.73
N LEU A 54 -5.62 -6.56 -7.62
CA LEU A 54 -6.68 -5.54 -7.57
C LEU A 54 -6.15 -4.10 -7.75
N PRO A 55 -5.06 -3.65 -7.09
CA PRO A 55 -4.50 -2.33 -7.34
C PRO A 55 -4.08 -2.10 -8.79
N ILE A 56 -3.43 -3.09 -9.42
CA ILE A 56 -3.03 -2.99 -10.83
C ILE A 56 -4.26 -2.83 -11.73
N LEU A 57 -5.30 -3.65 -11.50
CA LEU A 57 -6.56 -3.54 -12.25
C LEU A 57 -7.24 -2.19 -12.03
N ALA A 58 -7.27 -1.70 -10.79
CA ALA A 58 -7.84 -0.40 -10.45
C ALA A 58 -7.12 0.75 -11.17
N ILE A 59 -5.78 0.76 -11.17
CA ILE A 59 -4.99 1.75 -11.91
C ILE A 59 -5.30 1.66 -13.40
N ALA A 60 -5.27 0.46 -13.99
CA ALA A 60 -5.49 0.28 -15.42
C ALA A 60 -6.87 0.77 -15.87
N VAL A 61 -7.93 0.46 -15.10
CA VAL A 61 -9.31 0.87 -15.42
C VAL A 61 -9.47 2.38 -15.23
N VAL A 62 -8.95 2.97 -14.15
CA VAL A 62 -9.03 4.42 -13.91
C VAL A 62 -8.23 5.21 -14.92
N ALA A 63 -7.03 4.74 -15.28
CA ALA A 63 -6.19 5.33 -16.31
C ALA A 63 -6.91 5.34 -17.66
N LYS A 64 -7.50 4.21 -18.06
CA LYS A 64 -8.26 4.09 -19.32
C LYS A 64 -9.53 4.94 -19.32
N ALA A 65 -10.17 5.13 -18.17
CA ALA A 65 -11.36 5.98 -18.04
C ALA A 65 -11.04 7.48 -17.98
N GLY A 66 -9.78 7.87 -17.77
CA GLY A 66 -9.37 9.26 -17.59
C GLY A 66 -9.65 9.83 -16.19
N GLY A 67 -9.91 8.96 -15.20
CA GLY A 67 -10.16 9.36 -13.81
C GLY A 67 -11.31 8.62 -13.14
N LEU A 68 -11.25 8.54 -11.81
CA LEU A 68 -12.23 7.84 -10.98
C LEU A 68 -13.64 8.40 -11.12
N HIS A 69 -13.76 9.74 -11.13
CA HIS A 69 -15.06 10.40 -11.25
C HIS A 69 -15.73 10.11 -12.60
N ILE A 70 -14.95 10.08 -13.69
CA ILE A 70 -15.46 9.77 -15.03
C ILE A 70 -15.89 8.31 -15.10
N LEU A 71 -15.10 7.40 -14.54
CA LEU A 71 -15.44 5.99 -14.42
C LEU A 71 -16.76 5.79 -13.67
N ALA A 72 -16.90 6.41 -12.50
CA ALA A 72 -18.10 6.28 -11.66
C ALA A 72 -19.32 6.99 -12.27
N SER A 73 -19.11 8.01 -13.11
CA SER A 73 -20.20 8.71 -13.82
C SER A 73 -20.90 7.84 -14.85
N ARG A 74 -20.26 6.74 -15.31
CA ARG A 74 -20.91 5.72 -16.15
C ARG A 74 -22.07 5.01 -15.44
N VAL A 75 -22.08 5.00 -14.11
CA VAL A 75 -23.19 4.48 -13.31
C VAL A 75 -24.27 5.56 -13.16
N HIS A 76 -23.91 6.69 -12.54
CA HIS A 76 -24.77 7.86 -12.39
C HIS A 76 -23.97 9.06 -11.85
N PRO A 77 -24.23 10.32 -12.25
CA PRO A 77 -23.49 11.49 -11.77
C PRO A 77 -23.52 11.69 -10.23
N LYS A 78 -24.67 11.47 -9.59
CA LYS A 78 -24.79 11.53 -8.12
C LYS A 78 -23.99 10.42 -7.42
N PHE A 79 -23.96 9.22 -8.00
CA PHE A 79 -23.15 8.12 -7.49
C PHE A 79 -21.67 8.46 -7.59
N ALA A 80 -21.24 9.00 -8.74
CA ALA A 80 -19.85 9.40 -8.95
C ALA A 80 -19.37 10.43 -7.92
N PHE A 81 -20.20 11.42 -7.60
CA PHE A 81 -19.90 12.39 -6.56
C PHE A 81 -19.78 11.73 -5.19
N ALA A 82 -20.83 11.01 -4.75
CA ALA A 82 -20.85 10.38 -3.42
C ALA A 82 -19.70 9.36 -3.25
N PHE A 83 -19.47 8.53 -4.26
CA PHE A 83 -18.41 7.51 -4.24
C PHE A 83 -17.02 8.13 -4.18
N THR A 84 -16.74 9.16 -4.98
CA THR A 84 -15.43 9.84 -4.95
C THR A 84 -15.19 10.51 -3.59
N VAL A 85 -16.20 11.17 -3.03
CA VAL A 85 -16.12 11.79 -1.70
C VAL A 85 -15.86 10.73 -0.62
N LEU A 86 -16.59 9.61 -0.65
CA LEU A 86 -16.40 8.52 0.31
C LEU A 86 -15.00 7.92 0.23
N ILE A 87 -14.44 7.73 -0.96
CA ILE A 87 -13.08 7.23 -1.12
C ILE A 87 -12.07 8.25 -0.56
N TYR A 88 -12.21 9.54 -0.87
CA TYR A 88 -11.30 10.55 -0.30
C TYR A 88 -11.38 10.64 1.22
N LEU A 89 -12.59 10.58 1.80
CA LEU A 89 -12.77 10.55 3.25
C LEU A 89 -12.18 9.28 3.88
N SER A 90 -12.36 8.14 3.23
CA SER A 90 -11.81 6.86 3.68
C SER A 90 -10.29 6.86 3.69
N ILE A 91 -9.64 7.30 2.60
CA ILE A 91 -8.17 7.34 2.55
C ILE A 91 -7.62 8.39 3.52
N GLY A 92 -8.21 9.58 3.52
CA GLY A 92 -7.76 10.71 4.32
C GLY A 92 -8.18 10.58 5.79
N PRO A 93 -9.12 11.41 6.27
CA PRO A 93 -9.35 11.62 7.70
C PRO A 93 -9.93 10.42 8.45
N PHE A 94 -10.63 9.49 7.80
CA PHE A 94 -11.43 8.50 8.53
C PHE A 94 -10.79 7.13 8.70
N LEU A 95 -10.04 6.62 7.72
CA LEU A 95 -9.51 5.25 7.81
C LEU A 95 -8.01 5.21 7.53
N GLY A 96 -7.57 5.54 6.32
CA GLY A 96 -6.20 5.30 5.87
C GLY A 96 -5.15 5.99 6.72
N ILE A 97 -5.24 7.33 6.84
CA ILE A 97 -4.26 8.13 7.59
C ILE A 97 -4.26 7.78 9.10
N PRO A 98 -5.41 7.75 9.81
CA PRO A 98 -5.43 7.37 11.24
C PRO A 98 -4.91 5.95 11.48
N ARG A 99 -5.28 4.99 10.63
CA ARG A 99 -4.84 3.60 10.75
C ARG A 99 -3.34 3.46 10.56
N ALA A 100 -2.73 4.21 9.64
CA ALA A 100 -1.29 4.17 9.45
C ALA A 100 -0.54 4.63 10.72
N ALA A 101 -1.04 5.67 11.40
CA ALA A 101 -0.47 6.15 12.66
C ALA A 101 -0.64 5.11 13.78
N SER A 102 -1.86 4.61 14.01
CA SER A 102 -2.12 3.65 15.10
C SER A 102 -1.37 2.33 14.90
N LEU A 103 -1.29 1.80 13.67
CA LEU A 103 -0.52 0.58 13.40
C LEU A 103 0.98 0.78 13.67
N ALA A 104 1.54 1.93 13.31
CA ALA A 104 2.94 2.22 13.58
C ALA A 104 3.23 2.30 15.09
N PHE A 105 2.29 2.81 15.90
CA PHE A 105 2.38 2.76 17.36
C PHE A 105 2.32 1.33 17.89
N GLU A 106 1.30 0.57 17.49
CA GLU A 106 1.05 -0.79 17.98
C GLU A 106 2.21 -1.74 17.68
N MET A 107 2.87 -1.58 16.55
CA MET A 107 3.98 -2.47 16.17
C MET A 107 5.35 -1.94 16.60
N GLY A 108 5.53 -0.62 16.62
CA GLY A 108 6.83 0.00 16.82
C GLY A 108 7.13 0.46 18.25
N ILE A 109 6.10 0.73 19.06
CA ILE A 109 6.26 1.31 20.41
C ILE A 109 5.56 0.45 21.46
N SER A 110 4.31 0.06 21.21
CA SER A 110 3.49 -0.71 22.16
C SER A 110 4.23 -1.93 22.76
N PRO A 111 4.97 -2.76 21.98
CA PRO A 111 5.66 -3.94 22.52
C PRO A 111 6.82 -3.62 23.46
N PHE A 112 7.32 -2.38 23.45
CA PHE A 112 8.43 -1.92 24.30
C PHE A 112 7.97 -1.13 25.52
N LEU A 113 6.66 -0.84 25.64
CA LEU A 113 6.09 -0.20 26.82
C LEU A 113 5.88 -1.22 27.93
N SER A 114 6.18 -0.83 29.16
CA SER A 114 5.83 -1.64 30.33
C SER A 114 4.32 -1.77 30.48
N ASN A 115 3.82 -2.93 30.93
CA ASN A 115 2.38 -3.21 31.10
C ASN A 115 1.61 -2.12 31.88
N THR A 116 2.25 -1.43 32.83
CA THR A 116 1.64 -0.33 33.60
C THR A 116 1.41 0.97 32.81
N VAL A 117 2.17 1.20 31.75
CA VAL A 117 2.09 2.40 30.90
C VAL A 117 1.28 2.10 29.63
N GLY A 118 1.36 0.86 29.13
CA GLY A 118 0.64 0.40 27.93
C GLY A 118 -0.88 0.36 28.06
N GLU A 119 -1.43 0.22 29.26
CA GLU A 119 -2.89 0.26 29.50
C GLU A 119 -3.48 1.67 29.47
N SER A 120 -2.64 2.70 29.54
CA SER A 120 -3.08 4.09 29.43
C SER A 120 -3.24 4.50 27.96
N SER A 121 -4.26 5.30 27.64
CA SER A 121 -4.40 5.92 26.32
C SER A 121 -3.41 7.07 26.08
N LEU A 122 -2.68 7.49 27.12
CA LEU A 122 -1.75 8.63 27.09
C LEU A 122 -0.57 8.43 26.12
N PRO A 123 0.14 7.28 26.08
CA PRO A 123 1.26 7.08 25.16
C PRO A 123 0.81 7.10 23.70
N LEU A 124 -0.34 6.50 23.39
CA LEU A 124 -0.93 6.53 22.05
C LEU A 124 -1.28 7.97 21.65
N PHE A 125 -1.84 8.76 22.56
CA PHE A 125 -2.17 10.17 22.30
C PHE A 125 -0.92 11.01 22.00
N ILE A 126 0.12 10.89 22.84
CA ILE A 126 1.39 11.61 22.65
C ILE A 126 2.04 11.19 21.33
N TYR A 127 2.11 9.89 21.06
CA TYR A 127 2.67 9.38 19.82
C TYR A 127 1.91 9.93 18.61
N THR A 128 0.58 9.90 18.64
CA THR A 128 -0.27 10.38 17.55
C THR A 128 -0.05 11.88 17.30
N LEU A 129 0.08 12.67 18.36
CA LEU A 129 0.37 14.11 18.26
C LEU A 129 1.74 14.35 17.61
N VAL A 130 2.78 13.61 18.02
CA VAL A 130 4.11 13.70 17.42
C VAL A 130 4.09 13.24 15.96
N TYR A 131 3.47 12.10 15.68
CA TYR A 131 3.36 11.52 14.33
C TYR A 131 2.71 12.51 13.36
N PHE A 132 1.55 13.07 13.74
CA PHE A 132 0.86 14.06 12.91
C PHE A 132 1.58 15.41 12.87
N GLY A 133 2.29 15.80 13.92
CA GLY A 133 3.14 16.99 13.90
C GLY A 133 4.27 16.88 12.86
N ILE A 134 4.95 15.73 12.80
CA ILE A 134 5.98 15.45 11.81
C ILE A 134 5.36 15.36 10.41
N ALA A 135 4.24 14.64 10.26
CA ALA A 135 3.55 14.52 8.98
C ALA A 135 3.12 15.89 8.45
N TYR A 136 2.56 16.74 9.30
CA TYR A 136 2.18 18.11 8.96
C TYR A 136 3.39 18.93 8.50
N TRP A 137 4.49 18.90 9.26
CA TRP A 137 5.73 19.60 8.90
C TRP A 137 6.29 19.14 7.56
N LEU A 138 6.26 17.83 7.26
CA LEU A 138 6.69 17.30 5.96
C LEU A 138 5.80 17.80 4.83
N CYS A 139 4.49 17.88 5.04
CA CYS A 139 3.50 18.36 4.08
C CYS A 139 3.61 19.86 3.79
N MET A 140 4.22 20.68 4.67
CA MET A 140 4.44 22.12 4.41
C MET A 140 5.38 22.39 3.24
N SER A 141 6.14 21.38 2.77
CA SER A 141 7.01 21.50 1.59
C SER A 141 6.63 20.47 0.51
N PRO A 142 5.48 20.64 -0.16
CA PRO A 142 4.94 19.66 -1.09
C PRO A 142 5.84 19.42 -2.31
N SER A 143 6.55 20.45 -2.77
CA SER A 143 7.51 20.35 -3.89
C SER A 143 8.68 19.39 -3.62
N LYS A 144 8.99 19.11 -2.34
CA LYS A 144 10.05 18.18 -1.94
C LYS A 144 9.51 16.78 -1.61
N LEU A 145 8.20 16.55 -1.61
CA LEU A 145 7.62 15.26 -1.24
C LEU A 145 8.05 14.17 -2.21
N VAL A 146 7.89 14.39 -3.51
CA VAL A 146 8.29 13.43 -4.56
C VAL A 146 9.77 13.08 -4.46
N ASP A 147 10.63 14.09 -4.24
CA ASP A 147 12.06 13.90 -4.02
C ASP A 147 12.36 13.09 -2.74
N ARG A 148 11.66 13.38 -1.63
CA ARG A 148 11.82 12.65 -0.37
C ARG A 148 11.38 11.20 -0.50
N PHE A 149 10.25 10.93 -1.17
CA PHE A 149 9.77 9.58 -1.45
C PHE A 149 10.83 8.80 -2.22
N GLY A 150 11.19 9.26 -3.42
CA GLY A 150 12.07 8.50 -4.31
C GLY A 150 13.54 8.43 -3.89
N LYS A 151 14.11 9.50 -3.29
CA LYS A 151 15.55 9.55 -2.97
C LYS A 151 15.90 9.11 -1.56
N VAL A 152 14.96 9.18 -0.60
CA VAL A 152 15.25 8.91 0.82
C VAL A 152 14.39 7.77 1.35
N LEU A 153 13.07 7.88 1.29
CA LEU A 153 12.18 6.89 1.90
C LEU A 153 12.28 5.54 1.19
N THR A 154 12.23 5.49 -0.15
CA THR A 154 12.28 4.22 -0.88
C THR A 154 13.60 3.48 -0.67
N PRO A 155 14.79 4.12 -0.77
CA PRO A 155 16.04 3.41 -0.50
C PRO A 155 16.15 2.92 0.94
N VAL A 156 15.75 3.74 1.93
CA VAL A 156 15.75 3.32 3.35
C VAL A 156 14.84 2.12 3.56
N LEU A 157 13.62 2.17 3.00
CA LEU A 157 12.66 1.08 3.07
C LEU A 157 13.20 -0.21 2.45
N LEU A 158 13.79 -0.14 1.25
CA LEU A 158 14.39 -1.30 0.58
C LEU A 158 15.56 -1.87 1.37
N VAL A 159 16.41 -1.03 1.96
CA VAL A 159 17.50 -1.46 2.83
C VAL A 159 16.98 -2.17 4.07
N LEU A 160 15.91 -1.65 4.71
CA LEU A 160 15.28 -2.30 5.86
C LEU A 160 14.70 -3.66 5.50
N ILE A 161 13.95 -3.76 4.39
CA ILE A 161 13.37 -5.03 3.92
C ILE A 161 14.47 -6.03 3.59
N ALA A 162 15.51 -5.60 2.85
CA ALA A 162 16.64 -6.45 2.51
C ALA A 162 17.38 -6.94 3.76
N SER A 163 17.55 -6.06 4.76
CA SER A 163 18.17 -6.43 6.03
C SER A 163 17.34 -7.49 6.74
N ILE A 164 16.03 -7.31 6.88
CA ILE A 164 15.13 -8.30 7.50
C ILE A 164 15.20 -9.64 6.76
N PHE A 165 15.17 -9.61 5.43
CA PHE A 165 15.28 -10.81 4.60
C PHE A 165 16.60 -11.55 4.83
N VAL A 166 17.72 -10.84 4.79
CA VAL A 166 19.06 -11.41 5.03
C VAL A 166 19.17 -11.99 6.44
N PHE A 167 18.74 -11.25 7.46
CA PHE A 167 18.74 -11.74 8.85
C PHE A 167 17.85 -12.98 9.02
N SER A 168 16.70 -13.03 8.35
CA SER A 168 15.79 -14.19 8.40
C SER A 168 16.40 -15.45 7.77
N LEU A 169 17.30 -15.32 6.78
CA LEU A 169 18.01 -16.45 6.18
C LEU A 169 19.09 -17.02 7.11
N PHE A 170 19.83 -16.15 7.82
CA PHE A 170 20.92 -16.56 8.69
C PHE A 170 20.47 -16.94 10.11
N LYS A 171 19.35 -16.39 10.60
CA LYS A 171 18.73 -16.73 11.89
C LYS A 171 17.24 -16.99 11.70
N PRO A 172 16.84 -18.15 11.17
CA PRO A 172 15.43 -18.48 11.03
C PRO A 172 14.78 -18.55 12.41
N ILE A 173 13.65 -17.87 12.55
CA ILE A 173 12.90 -17.76 13.82
C ILE A 173 12.25 -19.11 14.19
N GLY A 174 12.09 -20.02 13.23
CA GLY A 174 11.58 -21.36 13.46
C GLY A 174 11.46 -22.20 12.18
N VAL A 175 10.85 -23.37 12.32
CA VAL A 175 10.44 -24.24 11.20
C VAL A 175 8.97 -24.02 10.86
N PHE A 176 8.54 -24.46 9.68
CA PHE A 176 7.12 -24.43 9.32
C PHE A 176 6.29 -25.27 10.30
N VAL A 177 5.36 -24.62 10.99
CA VAL A 177 4.42 -25.25 11.94
C VAL A 177 3.08 -25.48 11.22
N ALA A 178 2.18 -26.25 11.84
CA ALA A 178 0.81 -26.35 11.36
C ALA A 178 0.12 -24.97 11.33
N PRO A 179 -0.72 -24.69 10.30
CA PRO A 179 -1.46 -23.44 10.18
C PRO A 179 -2.40 -23.21 11.38
N ILE A 180 -2.59 -21.95 11.74
CA ILE A 180 -3.41 -21.54 12.89
C ILE A 180 -4.66 -20.79 12.41
N GLY A 181 -5.81 -21.07 13.03
CA GLY A 181 -7.07 -20.35 12.80
C GLY A 181 -7.56 -20.45 11.35
N ASP A 182 -8.00 -19.32 10.79
CA ASP A 182 -8.56 -19.24 9.43
C ASP A 182 -7.59 -19.69 8.33
N TYR A 183 -6.28 -19.63 8.59
CA TYR A 183 -5.29 -20.14 7.62
C TYR A 183 -5.28 -21.68 7.52
N ALA A 184 -5.81 -22.39 8.52
CA ALA A 184 -5.97 -23.84 8.47
C ALA A 184 -7.20 -24.24 7.65
N GLN A 185 -8.32 -23.52 7.81
CA GLN A 185 -9.58 -23.85 7.17
C GLN A 185 -9.72 -23.27 5.76
N PHE A 186 -9.33 -22.01 5.57
CA PHE A 186 -9.53 -21.27 4.32
C PHE A 186 -8.26 -20.48 3.94
N PRO A 187 -7.10 -21.14 3.72
CA PRO A 187 -5.81 -20.47 3.53
C PRO A 187 -5.83 -19.43 2.40
N LEU A 188 -6.46 -19.76 1.26
CA LEU A 188 -6.55 -18.87 0.11
C LEU A 188 -7.42 -17.63 0.41
N LEU A 189 -8.60 -17.84 0.98
CA LEU A 189 -9.56 -16.77 1.27
C LEU A 189 -9.03 -15.85 2.37
N LYS A 190 -8.42 -16.41 3.42
CA LYS A 190 -7.79 -15.62 4.47
C LYS A 190 -6.65 -14.77 3.92
N GLY A 191 -5.77 -15.36 3.11
CA GLY A 191 -4.72 -14.62 2.41
C GLY A 191 -5.28 -13.49 1.53
N PHE A 192 -6.35 -13.77 0.77
CA PHE A 192 -7.04 -12.75 -0.03
C PHE A 192 -7.58 -11.60 0.82
N LEU A 193 -8.22 -11.89 1.95
CA LEU A 193 -8.72 -10.86 2.87
C LEU A 193 -7.57 -10.02 3.44
N ASP A 194 -6.48 -10.64 3.86
CA ASP A 194 -5.32 -9.90 4.39
C ASP A 194 -4.68 -9.00 3.33
N GLY A 195 -4.61 -9.48 2.08
CA GLY A 195 -4.15 -8.66 0.96
C GLY A 195 -5.11 -7.51 0.63
N TYR A 196 -6.42 -7.71 0.74
CA TYR A 196 -7.42 -6.64 0.60
C TYR A 196 -7.28 -5.60 1.72
N MET A 197 -6.96 -6.04 2.93
CA MET A 197 -6.76 -5.19 4.10
C MET A 197 -5.50 -4.30 4.02
N THR A 198 -4.63 -4.48 3.02
CA THR A 198 -3.56 -3.50 2.72
C THR A 198 -4.13 -2.14 2.32
N MET A 199 -5.37 -2.09 1.85
CA MET A 199 -6.09 -0.89 1.34
C MET A 199 -5.51 -0.30 0.04
N ASP A 200 -4.54 -0.98 -0.58
CA ASP A 200 -3.90 -0.52 -1.81
C ASP A 200 -4.88 -0.42 -2.97
N ALA A 201 -5.89 -1.29 -3.04
CA ALA A 201 -6.88 -1.28 -4.11
C ALA A 201 -7.74 -0.01 -4.10
N ILE A 202 -8.12 0.46 -2.90
CA ILE A 202 -8.88 1.72 -2.74
C ILE A 202 -7.96 2.91 -3.04
N ALA A 203 -6.70 2.86 -2.59
CA ALA A 203 -5.72 3.90 -2.89
C ALA A 203 -5.43 4.01 -4.39
N ALA A 204 -5.33 2.87 -5.10
CA ALA A 204 -5.12 2.78 -6.53
C ALA A 204 -6.21 3.47 -7.36
N LEU A 205 -7.47 3.46 -6.89
CA LEU A 205 -8.56 4.17 -7.57
C LEU A 205 -8.32 5.69 -7.61
N ASN A 206 -7.70 6.25 -6.57
CA ASN A 206 -7.38 7.67 -6.50
C ASN A 206 -6.01 8.01 -7.10
N PHE A 207 -4.99 7.19 -6.85
CA PHE A 207 -3.66 7.41 -7.41
C PHE A 207 -3.57 7.06 -8.88
N GLY A 208 -4.51 6.30 -9.44
CA GLY A 208 -4.52 5.93 -10.85
C GLY A 208 -4.45 7.14 -11.78
N ILE A 209 -5.13 8.26 -11.44
CA ILE A 209 -5.04 9.49 -12.25
C ILE A 209 -3.68 10.18 -12.10
N VAL A 210 -3.11 10.21 -10.90
CA VAL A 210 -1.80 10.82 -10.62
C VAL A 210 -0.70 10.04 -11.34
N ILE A 211 -0.73 8.71 -11.25
CA ILE A 211 0.17 7.82 -11.98
C ILE A 211 0.00 8.01 -13.48
N SER A 212 -1.23 8.12 -13.99
CA SER A 212 -1.47 8.38 -15.42
C SER A 212 -0.91 9.72 -15.88
N ILE A 213 -1.03 10.77 -15.05
CA ILE A 213 -0.49 12.10 -15.34
C ILE A 213 1.05 12.05 -15.34
N VAL A 214 1.67 11.45 -14.31
CA VAL A 214 3.13 11.32 -14.23
C VAL A 214 3.68 10.51 -15.41
N LEU A 215 3.02 9.42 -15.80
CA LEU A 215 3.41 8.64 -16.98
C LEU A 215 3.32 9.48 -18.27
N LYS A 216 2.25 10.27 -18.43
CA LYS A 216 2.09 11.19 -19.57
C LYS A 216 3.15 12.30 -19.58
N GLU A 217 3.42 12.93 -18.44
CA GLU A 217 4.44 13.98 -18.27
C GLU A 217 5.87 13.46 -18.53
N MET A 218 6.13 12.18 -18.26
CA MET A 218 7.43 11.54 -18.51
C MET A 218 7.60 11.08 -19.97
N GLY A 219 6.67 11.40 -20.86
CA GLY A 219 6.75 11.12 -22.29
C GLY A 219 6.22 9.74 -22.68
N VAL A 220 5.54 9.02 -21.79
CA VAL A 220 4.80 7.79 -22.15
C VAL A 220 3.47 8.18 -22.80
N THR A 221 3.58 8.76 -23.99
CA THR A 221 2.44 9.13 -24.84
C THR A 221 2.24 8.09 -25.92
N GLU A 222 1.66 6.93 -25.60
CA GLU A 222 0.97 6.15 -26.63
C GLU A 222 -0.40 5.66 -26.16
N GLU A 223 -1.41 6.37 -26.68
CA GLU A 223 -2.82 6.00 -26.69
C GLU A 223 -3.16 5.08 -27.90
N LYS A 224 -2.16 4.57 -28.63
CA LYS A 224 -2.36 3.76 -29.85
C LYS A 224 -1.89 2.32 -29.65
N ASN A 225 -2.78 1.51 -29.06
CA ASN A 225 -3.10 0.13 -29.49
C ASN A 225 -4.07 -0.57 -28.53
N LEU A 226 -4.95 0.19 -27.86
CA LEU A 226 -6.11 -0.38 -27.18
C LEU A 226 -7.30 -0.40 -28.15
N CYS A 227 -7.39 -1.49 -28.91
CA CYS A 227 -8.59 -1.99 -29.61
C CYS A 227 -9.15 -1.12 -30.77
N GLN A 228 -8.47 -1.16 -31.93
CA GLN A 228 -9.22 -1.41 -33.17
C GLN A 228 -9.50 -2.91 -33.23
N ILE A 229 -10.68 -3.30 -32.75
CA ILE A 229 -11.37 -4.48 -33.27
C ILE A 229 -12.68 -3.91 -33.79
N GLN A 230 -12.82 -3.98 -35.12
CA GLN A 230 -14.06 -3.72 -35.85
C GLN A 230 -15.20 -4.59 -35.33
#